data_AF-A0A964Z1P3-F1
#
_entry.id   AF-A0A964Z1P3-F1
#
_cell.length_a   1.000
_cell.length_b   1.000
_cell.length_c   1.000
_cell.angle_alpha   90.00
_cell.angle_beta   90.00
_cell.angle_gamma   90.00
#
_symmetry.space_group_name_H-M   'P 1'
#
loop_
_entity.id
_entity.type
_entity.pdbx_description
1 polymer ?
#
loop_
_entity_poly.entity_id
_entity_poly.type
_entity_poly.pdbx_seq_one_letter_code
_entity_poly.pdbx_strand_id
1 'polypeptide(L)'
;MNEEKNRGFKKETDEFVSLFLEPLEIALLTTLIEQIISLLEPEEHEKDLDPLAKVVGIDSKTTRPIDDVLLRLLPDAYQDDKEAADEFRRFTERSLRELKIKNARYILESLPEPDQTVKIKSKDFQIWLTVLNDVRLALG
;
A
#
# COMPACT_ATOMS: atom_id res chain seq x y z
N MET A 1 28.25 23.51 -5.95
CA MET A 1 28.66 22.80 -4.72
C MET A 1 27.39 22.20 -4.16
N ASN A 2 27.03 20.99 -4.61
CA ASN A 2 25.81 20.33 -4.18
C ASN A 2 26.12 19.65 -2.85
N GLU A 3 25.71 20.26 -1.75
CA GLU A 3 25.58 19.52 -0.49
C GLU A 3 24.59 18.39 -0.75
N GLU A 4 25.02 17.14 -0.54
CA GLU A 4 24.11 16.02 -0.29
C GLU A 4 23.34 16.36 0.99
N LYS A 5 22.31 17.20 0.88
CA LYS A 5 21.32 17.37 1.91
C LYS A 5 20.72 15.99 2.11
N ASN A 6 21.08 15.34 3.20
CA ASN A 6 20.53 14.06 3.61
C ASN A 6 18.99 14.13 3.49
N ARG A 7 18.43 13.49 2.43
CA ARG A 7 17.03 13.58 2.00
C ARG A 7 16.13 12.55 2.67
N GLY A 8 16.67 11.71 3.56
CA GLY A 8 15.91 10.70 4.28
C GLY A 8 15.04 11.27 5.40
N PHE A 9 14.31 10.38 6.07
CA PHE A 9 13.52 10.70 7.24
C PHE A 9 14.38 11.31 8.35
N LYS A 10 13.90 12.41 8.94
CA LYS A 10 14.53 13.07 10.08
C LYS A 10 13.53 13.20 11.21
N LYS A 11 13.94 12.78 12.40
CA LYS A 11 13.17 13.06 13.61
C LYS A 11 13.31 14.55 13.93
N GLU A 12 12.21 15.31 13.88
CA GLU A 12 12.17 16.73 14.27
C GLU A 12 11.94 16.86 15.77
N THR A 13 10.92 16.14 16.27
CA THR A 13 10.53 16.08 17.68
C THR A 13 10.09 14.66 18.03
N ASP A 14 9.70 14.40 19.28
CA ASP A 14 9.06 13.12 19.65
C ASP A 14 7.71 12.93 18.96
N GLU A 15 7.06 14.01 18.53
CA GLU A 15 5.75 14.01 17.87
C GLU A 15 5.81 13.98 16.35
N PHE A 16 6.93 14.38 15.73
CA PHE A 16 7.04 14.53 14.28
C PHE A 16 8.33 14.00 13.68
N VAL A 17 8.18 13.39 12.50
CA VAL A 17 9.23 13.03 11.56
C VAL A 17 9.03 13.88 10.30
N SER A 18 10.10 14.47 9.76
CA SER A 18 10.10 15.20 8.50
C SER A 18 10.73 14.40 7.36
N LEU A 19 10.21 14.61 6.16
CA LEU A 19 10.78 14.12 4.90
C LEU A 19 10.73 15.26 3.88
N PHE A 20 11.84 15.50 3.18
CA PHE A 20 11.87 16.47 2.10
C PHE A 20 11.69 15.74 0.76
N LEU A 21 10.69 16.13 -0.02
CA LEU A 21 10.44 15.63 -1.36
C LEU A 21 10.38 16.83 -2.33
N GLU A 22 11.04 16.70 -3.47
CA GLU A 22 10.96 17.66 -4.57
C GLU A 22 9.57 17.59 -5.24
N PRO A 23 9.11 18.66 -5.92
CA PRO A 23 7.83 18.66 -6.64
C PRO A 23 7.62 17.44 -7.55
N LEU A 24 8.67 17.03 -8.26
CA LEU A 24 8.63 15.87 -9.14
C LEU A 24 8.50 14.56 -8.36
N GLU A 25 9.17 14.44 -7.20
CA GLU A 25 9.08 13.28 -6.32
C GLU A 25 7.68 13.16 -5.71
N ILE A 26 7.06 14.28 -5.30
CA ILE A 26 5.67 14.31 -4.84
C ILE A 26 4.73 13.87 -5.96
N ALA A 27 4.85 14.45 -7.16
CA ALA A 27 3.99 14.09 -8.29
C ALA A 27 4.13 12.61 -8.67
N LEU A 28 5.37 12.10 -8.72
CA LEU A 28 5.63 10.70 -9.01
C LEU A 28 5.06 9.78 -7.94
N LEU A 29 5.28 10.11 -6.66
CA LEU A 29 4.76 9.32 -5.54
C LEU A 29 3.22 9.29 -5.55
N THR A 30 2.56 10.42 -5.81
CA THR A 30 1.11 10.50 -5.98
C THR A 30 0.64 9.53 -7.06
N THR A 31 1.20 9.60 -8.26
CA THR A 31 0.82 8.72 -9.37
C THR A 31 1.04 7.25 -9.04
N LEU A 32 2.18 6.89 -8.43
CA LEU A 32 2.48 5.50 -8.06
C LEU A 32 1.51 4.96 -7.01
N ILE A 33 1.16 5.77 -6.00
CA ILE A 33 0.19 5.36 -4.98
C ILE A 33 -1.21 5.21 -5.57
N GLU A 34 -1.63 6.11 -6.47
CA GLU A 34 -2.90 5.98 -7.19
C GLU A 34 -2.97 4.70 -8.04
N GLN A 35 -1.87 4.36 -8.73
CA GLN A 35 -1.76 3.10 -9.48
C GLN A 35 -1.87 1.88 -8.57
N ILE A 36 -1.22 1.90 -7.40
CA ILE A 36 -1.34 0.81 -6.41
C ILE A 36 -2.77 0.67 -5.91
N ILE A 37 -3.46 1.76 -5.62
CA ILE A 37 -4.87 1.73 -5.22
C ILE A 37 -5.70 1.09 -6.32
N SER A 38 -5.54 1.54 -7.57
CA SER A 38 -6.27 0.99 -8.71
C SER A 38 -5.99 -0.50 -8.93
N LEU A 39 -4.76 -0.96 -8.68
CA LEU A 39 -4.37 -2.36 -8.82
C LEU A 39 -4.94 -3.24 -7.70
N LEU A 40 -5.05 -2.70 -6.49
CA LEU A 40 -5.55 -3.42 -5.32
C LEU A 40 -7.07 -3.48 -5.24
N GLU A 41 -7.77 -2.55 -5.89
CA GLU A 41 -9.23 -2.58 -5.99
C GLU A 41 -9.69 -3.85 -6.73
N PRO A 42 -10.63 -4.62 -6.18
CA PRO A 42 -11.10 -5.86 -6.79
C PRO A 42 -11.78 -5.60 -8.14
N GLU A 43 -11.63 -6.53 -9.08
CA GLU A 43 -12.29 -6.46 -10.38
C GLU A 43 -13.82 -6.49 -10.22
N GLU A 44 -14.56 -5.92 -11.17
CA GLU A 44 -16.02 -5.83 -11.08
C GLU A 44 -16.71 -7.19 -10.93
N HIS A 45 -16.13 -8.25 -11.51
CA HIS A 45 -16.66 -9.62 -11.38
C HIS A 45 -16.48 -10.23 -9.99
N GLU A 46 -15.56 -9.71 -9.16
CA GLU A 46 -15.40 -10.10 -7.76
C GLU A 46 -16.32 -9.28 -6.83
N LYS A 47 -16.86 -8.15 -7.30
CA LYS A 47 -17.82 -7.33 -6.54
C LYS A 47 -19.22 -7.96 -6.50
N ASP A 48 -19.51 -8.95 -7.34
CA ASP A 48 -20.82 -9.62 -7.45
C ASP A 48 -21.01 -10.79 -6.46
N LEU A 49 -20.18 -10.84 -5.41
CA LEU A 49 -20.31 -11.81 -4.32
C LEU A 49 -21.59 -11.60 -3.51
N ASP A 50 -22.13 -12.72 -3.02
CA ASP A 50 -23.27 -12.80 -2.09
C ASP A 50 -23.13 -11.76 -0.96
N PRO A 51 -24.14 -10.89 -0.73
CA PRO A 51 -24.15 -9.93 0.38
C PRO A 51 -23.78 -10.53 1.74
N LEU A 52 -24.12 -11.79 2.01
CA LEU A 52 -23.76 -12.45 3.27
C LEU A 52 -22.26 -12.78 3.33
N ALA A 53 -21.66 -13.22 2.22
CA ALA A 53 -20.22 -13.44 2.12
C ALA A 53 -19.43 -12.13 2.34
N LYS A 54 -19.98 -10.99 1.88
CA LYS A 54 -19.38 -9.68 2.11
C LYS A 54 -19.32 -9.29 3.58
N VAL A 55 -20.36 -9.64 4.36
CA VAL A 55 -20.46 -9.37 5.80
C VAL A 55 -19.55 -10.29 6.62
N VAL A 56 -19.39 -11.54 6.20
CA VAL A 56 -18.58 -12.53 6.91
C VAL A 56 -17.09 -12.48 6.51
N GLY A 57 -16.76 -11.80 5.40
CA GLY A 57 -15.38 -11.61 4.94
C GLY A 57 -14.77 -12.84 4.27
N ILE A 58 -15.60 -13.72 3.69
CA ILE A 58 -15.15 -14.95 3.03
C ILE A 58 -15.40 -14.82 1.53
N ASP A 59 -14.34 -14.73 0.72
CA ASP A 59 -14.50 -14.73 -0.74
C ASP A 59 -14.59 -16.18 -1.23
N SER A 60 -15.73 -16.56 -1.83
CA SER A 60 -15.98 -17.96 -2.24
C SER A 60 -15.09 -18.44 -3.39
N LYS A 61 -14.39 -17.51 -4.06
CA LYS A 61 -13.41 -17.74 -5.13
C LYS A 61 -12.31 -16.68 -5.04
N THR A 62 -11.28 -16.91 -4.24
CA THR A 62 -9.99 -16.25 -4.49
C THR A 62 -9.14 -17.20 -5.32
N THR A 63 -8.60 -16.69 -6.42
CA THR A 63 -7.61 -17.39 -7.22
C THR A 63 -6.34 -16.56 -7.17
N ARG A 64 -5.20 -17.24 -7.05
CA ARG A 64 -3.89 -16.59 -7.08
C ARG A 64 -3.81 -15.57 -8.26
N PRO A 65 -3.41 -14.31 -8.00
CA PRO A 65 -3.26 -13.31 -9.06
C PRO A 65 -2.28 -13.79 -10.14
N ILE A 66 -2.60 -13.48 -11.41
CA ILE A 66 -1.70 -13.74 -12.55
C ILE A 66 -0.66 -12.61 -12.68
N ASP A 67 -0.97 -11.43 -12.17
CA ASP A 67 -0.09 -10.26 -12.21
C ASP A 67 1.06 -10.38 -11.20
N ASP A 68 2.30 -10.31 -11.67
CA ASP A 68 3.52 -10.38 -10.87
C ASP A 68 3.63 -9.27 -9.82
N VAL A 69 3.09 -8.08 -10.09
CA VAL A 69 3.03 -6.95 -9.16
C VAL A 69 2.10 -7.28 -8.00
N LEU A 70 0.92 -7.83 -8.30
CA LEU A 70 -0.01 -8.30 -7.28
C LEU A 70 0.56 -9.44 -6.45
N LEU A 71 1.32 -10.36 -7.05
CA LEU A 71 2.00 -11.43 -6.30
C LEU A 71 3.06 -10.90 -5.33
N ARG A 72 3.71 -9.77 -5.63
CA ARG A 72 4.63 -9.10 -4.69
C ARG A 72 3.88 -8.36 -3.59
N LEU A 73 2.75 -7.73 -3.91
CA LEU A 73 1.93 -6.98 -2.95
C LEU A 73 1.10 -7.89 -2.04
N LEU A 74 0.66 -9.04 -2.55
CA LEU A 74 -0.22 -10.02 -1.92
C LEU A 74 0.41 -11.43 -2.02
N PRO A 75 1.55 -11.65 -1.33
CA PRO A 75 2.30 -12.89 -1.45
C PRO A 75 1.57 -14.08 -0.82
N ASP A 76 1.88 -15.27 -1.32
CA ASP A 76 1.43 -16.54 -0.78
C ASP A 76 1.95 -16.73 0.65
N ALA A 77 1.07 -17.09 1.59
CA ALA A 77 1.47 -17.38 2.97
C ALA A 77 2.23 -18.72 3.09
N TYR A 78 1.99 -19.64 2.15
CA TYR A 78 2.63 -20.95 2.09
C TYR A 78 3.17 -21.18 0.67
N GLN A 79 4.48 -21.39 0.54
CA GLN A 79 5.12 -21.55 -0.78
C GLN A 79 5.00 -22.96 -1.35
N ASP A 80 4.97 -23.97 -0.47
CA ASP A 80 5.00 -25.38 -0.86
C ASP A 80 3.64 -26.10 -0.69
N ASP A 81 2.61 -25.38 -0.21
CA ASP A 81 1.27 -25.92 -0.01
C ASP A 81 0.22 -25.02 -0.66
N LYS A 82 -0.18 -25.40 -1.88
CA LYS A 82 -1.13 -24.64 -2.68
C LYS A 82 -2.52 -24.61 -2.04
N GLU A 83 -2.99 -25.71 -1.46
CA GLU A 83 -4.33 -25.78 -0.87
C GLU A 83 -4.41 -24.87 0.36
N ALA A 84 -3.39 -24.93 1.23
CA ALA A 84 -3.30 -24.02 2.37
C ALA A 84 -3.13 -22.55 1.96
N ALA A 85 -2.37 -22.27 0.89
CA ALA A 85 -2.21 -20.90 0.38
C ALA A 85 -3.53 -20.32 -0.16
N ASP A 86 -4.31 -21.12 -0.91
CA ASP A 86 -5.60 -20.72 -1.46
C ASP A 86 -6.64 -20.53 -0.34
N GLU A 87 -6.66 -21.40 0.68
CA GLU A 87 -7.51 -21.24 1.86
C GLU A 87 -7.13 -20.00 2.67
N PHE A 88 -5.84 -19.74 2.88
CA PHE A 88 -5.39 -18.55 3.60
C PHE A 88 -5.80 -17.26 2.89
N ARG A 89 -5.62 -17.19 1.55
CA ARG A 89 -6.08 -16.03 0.77
C ARG A 89 -7.56 -15.78 0.95
N ARG A 90 -8.37 -16.85 0.96
CA ARG A 90 -9.83 -16.77 1.01
C ARG A 90 -10.32 -16.03 2.25
N PHE A 91 -9.57 -16.12 3.33
CA PHE A 91 -9.90 -15.48 4.60
C PHE A 91 -9.19 -14.15 4.85
N THR A 92 -8.07 -13.86 4.16
CA THR A 92 -7.19 -12.75 4.53
C THR A 92 -6.98 -11.71 3.44
N GLU A 93 -7.00 -12.10 2.16
CA GLU A 93 -6.57 -11.24 1.06
C GLU A 93 -7.43 -9.98 0.97
N ARG A 94 -8.74 -10.11 1.11
CA ARG A 94 -9.64 -8.96 1.11
C ARG A 94 -9.29 -7.95 2.21
N SER A 95 -9.13 -8.41 3.45
CA SER A 95 -8.76 -7.53 4.57
C SER A 95 -7.39 -6.87 4.37
N LEU A 96 -6.46 -7.58 3.72
CA LEU A 96 -5.14 -7.07 3.39
C LEU A 96 -5.21 -5.98 2.30
N ARG A 97 -6.00 -6.20 1.24
CA ARG A 97 -6.28 -5.20 0.19
C ARG A 97 -6.91 -3.95 0.78
N GLU A 98 -7.96 -4.12 1.59
CA GLU A 98 -8.66 -3.01 2.27
C GLU A 98 -7.70 -2.19 3.14
N LEU A 99 -6.83 -2.86 3.92
CA LEU A 99 -5.83 -2.19 4.76
C LEU A 99 -4.78 -1.43 3.92
N LYS A 100 -4.26 -2.05 2.85
CA LYS A 100 -3.29 -1.42 1.94
C LYS A 100 -3.88 -0.20 1.25
N ILE A 101 -5.09 -0.31 0.71
CA ILE A 101 -5.81 0.81 0.09
C ILE A 101 -6.05 1.93 1.10
N LYS A 102 -6.48 1.60 2.33
CA LYS A 102 -6.70 2.59 3.39
C LYS A 102 -5.42 3.36 3.71
N ASN A 103 -4.30 2.65 3.88
CA ASN A 103 -3.01 3.27 4.16
C ASN A 103 -2.55 4.15 2.98
N ALA A 104 -2.67 3.65 1.74
CA ALA A 104 -2.34 4.39 0.53
C ALA A 104 -3.12 5.70 0.42
N ARG A 105 -4.45 5.66 0.62
CA ARG A 105 -5.32 6.84 0.61
C ARG A 105 -4.94 7.83 1.71
N TYR A 106 -4.64 7.34 2.92
CA TYR A 106 -4.17 8.19 4.01
C TYR A 106 -2.88 8.93 3.65
N ILE A 107 -1.92 8.27 2.99
CA ILE A 107 -0.69 8.93 2.54
C ILE A 107 -0.98 10.00 1.49
N LEU A 108 -1.81 9.70 0.48
CA LEU A 108 -2.21 10.68 -0.55
C LEU A 108 -2.83 11.93 0.08
N GLU A 109 -3.74 11.76 1.04
CA GLU A 109 -4.37 12.87 1.76
C GLU A 109 -3.38 13.67 2.63
N SER A 110 -2.26 13.06 3.02
CA SER A 110 -1.22 13.67 3.86
C SER A 110 -0.06 14.30 3.07
N LEU A 111 -0.01 14.09 1.75
CA LEU A 111 1.02 14.70 0.91
C LEU A 111 0.76 16.22 0.82
N PRO A 112 1.77 17.05 1.11
CA PRO A 112 1.61 18.48 1.03
C PRO A 112 1.67 18.98 -0.43
N GLU A 113 1.38 20.26 -0.62
CA GLU A 113 1.64 20.93 -1.90
C GLU A 113 3.13 20.83 -2.29
N PRO A 114 3.47 20.93 -3.59
CA PRO A 114 4.85 20.98 -4.05
C PRO A 114 5.73 21.98 -3.28
N ASP A 115 7.01 21.65 -3.13
CA ASP A 115 8.03 22.43 -2.41
C ASP A 115 7.86 22.54 -0.89
N GLN A 116 6.89 21.83 -0.30
CA GLN A 116 6.72 21.75 1.16
C GLN A 116 7.39 20.50 1.74
N THR A 117 7.96 20.66 2.94
CA THR A 117 8.46 19.51 3.71
C THR A 117 7.28 18.70 4.25
N VAL A 118 7.28 17.40 3.98
CA VAL A 118 6.31 16.46 4.53
C VAL A 118 6.51 16.38 6.03
N LYS A 119 5.46 16.68 6.80
CA LYS A 119 5.43 16.53 8.25
C LYS A 119 4.58 15.34 8.64
N ILE A 120 5.22 14.30 9.12
CA ILE A 120 4.61 13.03 9.49
C ILE A 120 4.48 12.99 11.01
N LYS A 121 3.28 12.74 11.54
CA LYS A 121 3.14 12.48 12.97
C LYS A 121 3.85 11.17 13.31
N SER A 122 4.61 11.12 14.41
CA SER A 122 5.37 9.93 14.80
C SER A 122 4.52 8.65 14.88
N LYS A 123 3.25 8.77 15.28
CA LYS A 123 2.29 7.64 15.32
C LYS A 123 1.93 7.08 13.94
N ASP A 124 2.01 7.91 12.90
CA ASP A 124 1.62 7.57 11.53
C ASP A 124 2.85 7.19 10.68
N PHE A 125 4.05 7.26 11.25
CA PHE A 125 5.31 6.97 10.58
C PHE A 125 5.38 5.53 10.02
N GLN A 126 4.82 4.55 10.75
CA GLN A 126 4.76 3.16 10.28
C GLN A 126 3.89 3.01 9.03
N ILE A 127 2.82 3.80 8.89
CA ILE A 127 1.96 3.81 7.71
C ILE A 127 2.77 4.29 6.50
N TRP A 128 3.55 5.36 6.66
CA TRP A 128 4.46 5.88 5.62
C TRP A 128 5.45 4.84 5.15
N LEU A 129 6.14 4.15 6.07
CA LEU A 129 7.09 3.09 5.73
C LEU A 129 6.42 1.92 5.00
N THR A 130 5.19 1.55 5.42
CA THR A 130 4.44 0.46 4.80
C THR A 130 4.08 0.78 3.37
N VAL A 131 3.54 1.98 3.10
CA VAL A 131 3.14 2.40 1.75
C VAL A 131 4.35 2.57 0.83
N LEU A 132 5.46 3.15 1.32
CA LEU A 132 6.68 3.25 0.53
C LEU A 132 7.28 1.88 0.21
N ASN A 133 7.18 0.91 1.13
CA ASN A 133 7.56 -0.46 0.82
C ASN A 133 6.63 -1.09 -0.23
N ASP A 134 5.33 -0.80 -0.21
CA ASP A 134 4.40 -1.27 -1.24
C ASP A 134 4.74 -0.65 -2.61
N VAL A 135 5.09 0.63 -2.66
CA VAL A 135 5.64 1.28 -3.87
C VAL A 135 6.89 0.58 -4.36
N ARG A 136 7.85 0.32 -3.46
CA ARG A 136 9.08 -0.40 -3.79
C ARG A 136 8.79 -1.80 -4.35
N LEU A 137 7.88 -2.56 -3.73
CA LEU A 137 7.49 -3.89 -4.17
C LEU A 137 6.85 -3.87 -5.56
N ALA A 138 6.03 -2.85 -5.83
CA ALA A 138 5.37 -2.71 -7.12
C ALA A 138 6.37 -2.47 -8.26
N LEU A 139 7.44 -1.72 -8.00
CA LEU A 139 8.48 -1.39 -8.98
C LEU A 139 9.46 -2.55 -9.27
N GLY A 140 9.66 -3.47 -8.30
CA GLY A 140 10.60 -4.60 -8.44
C GLY A 140 11.94 -4.36 -7.77
#